data_AF-A0A7W1JXT1-F1
#
_entry.id   AF-A0A7W1JXT1-F1
#
_cell.length_a   1.000
_cell.length_b   1.000
_cell.length_c   1.000
_cell.angle_alpha   90.00
_cell.angle_beta   90.00
_cell.angle_gamma   90.00
#
_symmetry.space_group_name_H-M   'P 1'
#
loop_
_entity.id
_entity.type
_entity.pdbx_description
1 polymer ?
#
loop_
_entity_poly.entity_id
_entity_poly.type
_entity_poly.pdbx_seq_one_letter_code
_entity_poly.pdbx_strand_id
1 'polypeptide(L)'
;MNHIALEVDDLDEALEFWGSIFSDLELRSRSGSMAFIDMGDQFLALAAGRTQPPDKERHFGLVVDDKEAMRARLKELGIRTFGRGLDFQDPWGNLIQVVDYRDVQFTKTDEVLRAMDLEGLKKSDRALEELRAKGIDS
;
A
#
# COMPACT_ATOMS: atom_id res chain seq x y z
N MET A 1 -5.73 -7.04 -8.97
CA MET A 1 -6.61 -6.32 -8.02
C MET A 1 -6.76 -4.89 -8.53
N ASN A 2 -7.95 -4.30 -8.47
CA ASN A 2 -8.17 -2.94 -8.99
C ASN A 2 -8.01 -1.87 -7.88
N HIS A 3 -8.68 -2.07 -6.75
CA HIS A 3 -8.59 -1.23 -5.55
C HIS A 3 -8.89 -2.08 -4.31
N ILE A 4 -8.68 -1.48 -3.14
CA ILE A 4 -9.22 -1.95 -1.87
C ILE A 4 -10.01 -0.82 -1.20
N ALA A 5 -11.07 -1.19 -0.49
CA ALA A 5 -11.83 -0.27 0.33
C ALA A 5 -11.48 -0.45 1.80
N LEU A 6 -11.17 0.64 2.49
CA LEU A 6 -10.89 0.71 3.92
C LEU A 6 -11.99 1.52 4.58
N GLU A 7 -12.58 0.94 5.62
CA GLU A 7 -13.51 1.67 6.46
C GLU A 7 -12.74 2.46 7.51
N VAL A 8 -13.10 3.74 7.64
CA VAL A 8 -12.54 4.73 8.57
C VAL A 8 -13.68 5.41 9.33
N ASP A 9 -13.38 6.09 10.44
CA ASP A 9 -14.40 6.84 11.18
C ASP A 9 -14.65 8.20 10.52
N ASP A 10 -13.57 8.92 10.19
CA ASP A 10 -13.60 10.25 9.59
C ASP A 10 -12.69 10.34 8.36
N LEU A 11 -13.18 10.97 7.28
CA LEU A 11 -12.44 11.07 6.02
C LEU A 11 -11.29 12.09 6.09
N ASP A 12 -11.45 13.18 6.82
CA ASP A 12 -10.42 14.22 6.92
C ASP A 12 -9.24 13.71 7.74
N GLU A 13 -9.51 13.06 8.87
CA GLU A 13 -8.47 12.39 9.66
C GLU A 13 -7.77 11.28 8.86
N ALA A 14 -8.51 10.54 8.03
CA ALA A 14 -7.93 9.52 7.16
C ALA A 14 -7.03 10.11 6.08
N LEU A 15 -7.46 11.17 5.41
CA LEU A 15 -6.64 11.85 4.41
C LEU A 15 -5.39 12.47 5.04
N GLU A 16 -5.49 13.05 6.24
CA GLU A 16 -4.34 13.56 6.98
C GLU A 16 -3.36 12.44 7.36
N PHE A 17 -3.87 11.32 7.87
CA PHE A 17 -3.04 10.16 8.22
C PHE A 17 -2.29 9.61 7.01
N TRP A 18 -3.00 9.32 5.92
CA TRP A 18 -2.37 8.79 4.71
C TRP A 18 -1.42 9.81 4.07
N GLY A 19 -1.74 11.11 4.11
CA GLY A 19 -0.88 12.19 3.61
C GLY A 19 0.36 12.39 4.48
N SER A 20 0.29 12.06 5.77
CA SER A 20 1.47 12.05 6.63
C SER A 20 2.47 10.97 6.22
N ILE A 21 1.98 9.82 5.72
CA ILE A 21 2.83 8.72 5.26
C ILE A 21 3.36 9.00 3.85
N PHE A 22 2.49 9.43 2.93
CA PHE A 22 2.79 9.69 1.53
C PHE A 22 2.69 11.19 1.24
N SER A 23 3.83 11.87 1.11
CA SER A 23 3.89 13.32 0.93
C SER A 23 3.16 13.82 -0.31
N ASP A 24 3.18 13.03 -1.39
CA ASP A 24 2.62 13.37 -2.70
C ASP A 24 1.28 12.65 -2.92
N LEU A 25 0.49 12.53 -1.85
CA LEU A 25 -0.81 11.90 -1.90
C LEU A 25 -1.78 12.68 -2.78
N GLU A 26 -2.28 12.05 -3.84
CA GLU A 26 -3.24 12.65 -4.75
C GLU A 26 -4.67 12.20 -4.43
N LEU A 27 -5.52 13.16 -4.07
CA LEU A 27 -6.95 12.92 -3.92
C LEU A 27 -7.61 12.88 -5.30
N ARG A 28 -8.02 11.69 -5.71
CA ARG A 28 -8.70 11.45 -6.98
C ARG A 28 -10.10 12.06 -7.01
N SER A 29 -10.87 11.83 -5.95
CA SER A 29 -12.21 12.39 -5.78
C SER A 29 -12.72 12.21 -4.35
N ARG A 30 -13.73 12.98 -3.98
CA ARG A 30 -14.46 12.84 -2.71
C ARG A 30 -15.94 13.11 -2.94
N SER A 31 -16.80 12.27 -2.38
CA SER A 31 -18.25 12.43 -2.48
C SER A 31 -18.95 11.69 -1.34
N GLY A 32 -19.86 12.39 -0.65
CA GLY A 32 -20.59 11.82 0.49
C GLY A 32 -19.64 11.26 1.55
N SER A 33 -19.86 10.00 1.93
CA SER A 33 -19.05 9.25 2.90
C SER A 33 -17.85 8.53 2.28
N MET A 34 -17.40 8.92 1.08
CA MET A 34 -16.30 8.28 0.36
C MET A 34 -15.21 9.27 -0.05
N ALA A 35 -13.94 8.86 0.07
CA ALA A 35 -12.80 9.52 -0.54
C ALA A 35 -11.93 8.50 -1.29
N PHE A 36 -11.29 8.91 -2.37
CA PHE A 36 -10.47 8.04 -3.22
C PHE A 36 -9.07 8.64 -3.36
N ILE A 37 -8.06 7.88 -3.00
CA ILE A 37 -6.66 8.28 -3.04
C ILE A 37 -5.95 7.47 -4.11
N ASP A 38 -5.26 8.13 -5.04
CA ASP A 38 -4.42 7.42 -6.01
C ASP A 38 -3.15 6.86 -5.35
N MET A 39 -2.77 5.65 -5.78
CA MET A 39 -1.63 4.88 -5.28
C MET A 39 -0.95 4.23 -6.49
N GLY A 40 -0.24 5.04 -7.27
CA GLY A 40 0.39 4.59 -8.51
C GLY A 40 -0.64 4.20 -9.58
N ASP A 41 -0.63 2.94 -10.01
CA ASP A 41 -1.59 2.40 -10.99
C ASP A 41 -2.89 1.88 -10.36
N GLN A 42 -3.07 2.08 -9.05
CA GLN A 42 -4.22 1.66 -8.26
C GLN A 42 -4.75 2.82 -7.40
N PHE A 43 -5.79 2.56 -6.62
CA PHE A 43 -6.30 3.53 -5.65
C PHE A 43 -6.80 2.86 -4.37
N LEU A 44 -6.81 3.62 -3.27
CA LEU A 44 -7.52 3.27 -2.03
C LEU A 44 -8.88 3.97 -2.04
N ALA A 45 -9.93 3.24 -1.68
CA ALA A 45 -11.23 3.81 -1.39
C ALA A 45 -11.43 3.89 0.13
N LEU A 46 -11.53 5.10 0.68
CA LEU A 46 -11.84 5.34 2.08
C LEU A 46 -13.36 5.49 2.22
N ALA A 47 -13.96 4.73 3.13
CA ALA A 47 -15.38 4.75 3.42
C ALA A 47 -15.61 5.12 4.89
N ALA A 48 -16.30 6.24 5.16
CA ALA A 48 -16.61 6.65 6.53
C ALA A 48 -17.69 5.76 7.16
N GLY A 49 -17.62 5.60 8.48
CA GLY A 49 -18.61 4.87 9.28
C GLY A 49 -18.19 3.44 9.63
N ARG A 50 -16.90 3.21 9.90
CA ARG A 50 -16.43 1.90 10.38
C ARG A 50 -17.21 1.47 11.62
N THR A 51 -17.62 0.19 11.63
CA THR A 51 -18.30 -0.42 12.79
C THR A 51 -17.59 -1.67 13.31
N GLN A 52 -16.58 -2.18 12.60
CA GLN A 52 -15.89 -3.41 12.97
C GLN A 52 -14.73 -3.15 13.95
N PRO A 53 -14.38 -4.14 14.80
CA PRO A 53 -13.17 -4.05 15.60
C PRO A 53 -11.90 -3.97 14.72
N PRO A 54 -10.75 -3.57 15.30
CA PRO A 54 -9.46 -3.62 14.62
C PRO A 54 -9.15 -5.01 14.07
N ASP A 55 -8.58 -5.07 12.87
CA ASP A 55 -8.22 -6.32 12.22
C ASP A 55 -7.08 -7.01 12.98
N LYS A 56 -7.20 -8.33 13.18
CA LYS A 56 -6.16 -9.16 13.82
C LYS A 56 -5.34 -9.95 12.80
N GLU A 57 -6.04 -10.66 11.91
CA GLU A 57 -5.43 -11.50 10.86
C GLU A 57 -5.76 -11.00 9.46
N ARG A 58 -6.93 -10.39 9.24
CA ARG A 58 -7.31 -9.79 7.96
C ARG A 58 -6.37 -8.64 7.67
N HIS A 59 -5.75 -8.63 6.49
CA HIS A 59 -4.87 -7.57 6.05
C HIS A 59 -4.87 -7.47 4.53
N PHE A 60 -4.24 -6.43 4.01
CA PHE A 60 -3.88 -6.36 2.60
C PHE A 60 -2.41 -6.03 2.44
N GLY A 61 -1.85 -6.51 1.33
CA GLY A 61 -0.49 -6.16 0.92
C GLY A 61 -0.49 -4.82 0.21
N LEU A 62 0.19 -3.82 0.78
CA LEU A 62 0.51 -2.56 0.10
C LEU A 62 1.91 -2.69 -0.50
N VAL A 63 1.98 -2.76 -1.83
CA VAL A 63 3.25 -2.88 -2.54
C VAL A 63 3.87 -1.50 -2.69
N VAL A 64 5.11 -1.34 -2.23
CA VAL A 64 5.91 -0.12 -2.36
C VAL A 64 7.19 -0.42 -3.13
N ASP A 65 7.77 0.59 -3.75
CA ASP A 65 9.05 0.53 -4.43
C ASP A 65 10.24 0.48 -3.45
N ASP A 66 10.14 1.15 -2.30
CA ASP A 66 11.13 1.11 -1.22
C ASP A 66 10.51 0.85 0.16
N LYS A 67 10.62 -0.42 0.60
CA LYS A 67 10.12 -0.87 1.90
C LYS A 67 10.91 -0.29 3.08
N GLU A 68 12.19 0.03 2.92
CA GLU A 68 13.01 0.56 4.02
C GLU A 68 12.81 2.07 4.18
N ALA A 69 12.58 2.81 3.09
CA ALA A 69 12.11 4.20 3.17
C ALA A 69 10.76 4.28 3.91
N MET A 70 9.82 3.39 3.57
CA MET A 70 8.54 3.29 4.27
C MET A 70 8.72 2.96 5.77
N ARG A 71 9.63 2.03 6.11
CA ARG A 71 9.96 1.71 7.50
C ARG A 71 10.48 2.93 8.26
N ALA A 72 11.40 3.70 7.66
CA ALA A 72 11.93 4.92 8.26
C ALA A 72 10.83 5.95 8.48
N ARG A 73 9.97 6.16 7.48
CA ARG A 73 8.85 7.11 7.55
C ARG A 73 7.87 6.77 8.66
N LEU A 74 7.43 5.51 8.75
CA LEU A 74 6.53 5.06 9.82
C LEU A 74 7.14 5.27 11.20
N LYS A 75 8.46 5.03 11.35
CA LYS A 75 9.18 5.27 12.60
C LYS A 75 9.22 6.76 12.97
N GLU A 76 9.47 7.65 12.01
CA GLU A 76 9.47 9.10 12.23
C GLU A 76 8.11 9.61 12.72
N LEU A 77 7.03 9.06 12.15
CA LEU A 77 5.66 9.37 12.55
C LEU A 77 5.24 8.72 13.87
N GLY A 78 6.10 7.89 14.47
CA GLY A 78 5.78 7.16 15.70
C GLY A 78 4.75 6.04 15.51
N ILE A 79 4.49 5.62 14.26
CA ILE A 79 3.55 4.55 13.95
C ILE A 79 4.19 3.21 14.34
N ARG A 80 3.48 2.45 15.16
CA ARG A 80 3.96 1.14 15.62
C ARG A 80 3.91 0.13 14.49
N THR A 81 5.07 -0.45 14.18
CA THR A 81 5.20 -1.58 13.26
C THR A 81 5.32 -2.91 14.02
N PHE A 82 4.88 -4.02 13.43
CA PHE A 82 4.95 -5.36 14.02
C PHE A 82 5.05 -6.45 12.95
N GLY A 83 5.03 -7.72 13.39
CA GLY A 83 5.16 -8.89 12.53
C GLY A 83 6.60 -9.26 12.18
N ARG A 84 6.76 -10.27 11.32
CA ARG A 84 8.07 -10.63 10.71
C ARG A 84 8.40 -9.71 9.52
N GLY A 85 7.40 -9.03 8.97
CA GLY A 85 7.51 -8.09 7.86
C GLY A 85 7.52 -6.64 8.33
N LEU A 86 6.94 -5.76 7.51
CA LEU A 86 6.65 -4.38 7.87
C LEU A 86 5.12 -4.23 7.89
N ASP A 87 4.52 -4.63 9.01
CA ASP A 87 3.08 -4.54 9.19
C ASP A 87 2.76 -3.38 10.15
N PHE A 88 1.68 -2.65 9.89
CA PHE A 88 1.17 -1.61 10.79
C PHE A 88 -0.36 -1.51 10.70
N GLN A 89 -0.97 -0.85 11.67
CA GLN A 89 -2.39 -0.50 11.64
C GLN A 89 -2.55 1.00 11.43
N ASP A 90 -3.54 1.38 10.62
CA ASP A 90 -4.04 2.75 10.62
C ASP A 90 -4.82 3.04 11.92
N PRO A 91 -5.21 4.31 12.20
CA PRO A 91 -5.92 4.67 13.43
C PRO A 91 -7.23 3.90 13.65
N TRP A 92 -7.88 3.44 12.58
CA TRP A 92 -9.14 2.69 12.61
C TRP A 92 -8.95 1.18 12.72
N GLY A 93 -7.70 0.72 12.76
CA GLY A 93 -7.34 -0.68 12.93
C GLY A 93 -7.39 -1.49 11.65
N ASN A 94 -7.39 -0.88 10.46
CA ASN A 94 -7.10 -1.61 9.23
C ASN A 94 -5.65 -2.08 9.28
N LEU A 95 -5.41 -3.37 9.03
CA LEU A 95 -4.07 -3.94 9.05
C LEU A 95 -3.44 -3.91 7.64
N ILE A 96 -2.30 -3.24 7.53
CA ILE A 96 -1.53 -3.05 6.30
C ILE A 96 -0.23 -3.83 6.41
N GLN A 97 0.04 -4.67 5.42
CA GLN A 97 1.32 -5.34 5.24
C GLN A 97 2.08 -4.67 4.10
N VAL A 98 3.21 -4.03 4.41
CA VAL A 98 4.04 -3.41 3.38
C VAL A 98 4.91 -4.48 2.73
N VAL A 99 4.82 -4.56 1.40
CA VAL A 99 5.56 -5.52 0.58
C VAL A 99 6.43 -4.76 -0.41
N ASP A 100 7.66 -5.19 -0.57
CA ASP A 100 8.56 -4.58 -1.54
C ASP A 100 8.22 -5.08 -2.95
N TYR A 101 8.13 -4.20 -3.94
CA TYR A 101 7.84 -4.58 -5.32
C TYR A 101 8.85 -5.58 -5.88
N ARG A 102 10.09 -5.52 -5.41
CA ARG A 102 11.14 -6.45 -5.82
C ARG A 102 10.82 -7.87 -5.37
N ASP A 103 10.05 -8.01 -4.29
CA ASP A 103 9.66 -9.28 -3.66
C ASP A 103 8.33 -9.86 -4.17
N VAL A 104 7.59 -9.17 -5.05
CA VAL A 104 6.35 -9.70 -5.63
C VAL A 104 6.55 -10.27 -7.02
N GLN A 105 5.77 -11.30 -7.34
CA GLN A 105 5.81 -11.99 -8.64
C GLN A 105 5.04 -11.24 -9.75
N PHE A 106 4.15 -10.33 -9.39
CA PHE A 106 3.42 -9.53 -10.37
C PHE A 106 4.38 -8.52 -11.04
N THR A 107 4.48 -8.57 -12.36
CA THR A 107 5.32 -7.65 -13.16
C THR A 107 4.43 -6.63 -13.86
N LYS A 108 4.76 -5.35 -13.66
CA LYS A 108 4.21 -4.23 -14.41
C LYS A 108 4.94 -4.11 -15.75
N THR A 109 4.23 -3.71 -16.80
CA THR A 109 4.90 -3.42 -18.08
C THR A 109 5.76 -2.17 -17.93
N ASP A 110 6.74 -2.00 -18.83
CA ASP A 110 7.63 -0.85 -18.78
C ASP A 110 6.84 0.46 -18.86
N GLU A 111 5.79 0.55 -19.69
CA GLU A 111 4.93 1.74 -19.82
C GLU A 111 4.33 2.16 -18.48
N VAL A 112 3.87 1.19 -17.68
CA VAL A 112 3.27 1.45 -16.37
C VAL A 112 4.35 1.92 -15.39
N LEU A 113 5.53 1.30 -15.41
CA LEU A 113 6.65 1.74 -14.56
C LEU A 113 7.11 3.16 -14.91
N ARG A 114 7.18 3.51 -16.20
CA ARG A 114 7.49 4.88 -16.67
C ARG A 114 6.47 5.89 -16.18
N ALA A 115 5.17 5.57 -16.32
CA ALA A 115 4.09 6.46 -15.89
C ALA A 115 4.06 6.68 -14.36
N MET A 116 4.72 5.81 -13.59
CA MET A 116 4.85 5.90 -12.14
C MET A 116 6.22 6.43 -11.69
N ASP A 117 7.09 6.87 -12.62
CA ASP A 117 8.47 7.28 -12.34
C ASP A 117 9.35 6.20 -11.68
N LEU A 118 9.02 4.92 -11.93
CA LEU A 118 9.72 3.74 -11.38
C LEU A 118 10.57 3.01 -12.44
N GLU A 119 11.11 3.76 -13.40
CA GLU A 119 11.98 3.21 -14.43
C GLU A 119 13.20 2.50 -13.84
N GLY A 120 13.48 1.30 -14.33
CA GLY A 120 14.64 0.52 -13.88
C GLY A 120 14.44 -0.26 -12.58
N LEU A 121 13.23 -0.26 -12.00
CA LEU A 121 12.90 -1.11 -10.85
C LEU A 121 12.95 -2.60 -11.26
N LYS A 122 13.78 -3.39 -10.56
CA LYS A 122 14.04 -4.81 -10.89
C LYS A 122 13.53 -5.76 -9.82
N LYS A 123 13.16 -6.98 -10.21
CA LYS A 123 12.79 -8.04 -9.28
C LYS A 123 14.00 -8.54 -8.48
N SER A 124 13.74 -9.00 -7.25
CA SER A 124 14.74 -9.70 -6.44
C SER A 124 14.99 -11.09 -7.00
N ASP A 125 16.18 -11.64 -6.73
CA ASP A 125 16.55 -12.98 -7.19
C ASP A 125 15.54 -14.03 -6.68
N ARG A 126 15.06 -13.88 -5.44
CA ARG A 126 14.03 -14.74 -4.87
C ARG A 126 12.73 -14.68 -5.67
N ALA A 127 12.24 -13.50 -6.02
CA ALA A 127 11.00 -13.37 -6.80
C ALA A 127 11.15 -13.98 -8.21
N LEU A 128 12.32 -13.81 -8.83
CA LEU A 128 12.65 -14.42 -10.13
C LEU A 128 12.71 -15.96 -10.04
N GLU A 129 13.30 -16.52 -8.98
CA GLU A 129 13.30 -17.95 -8.73
C GLU A 129 11.89 -18.51 -8.55
N GLU A 130 11.04 -17.82 -7.78
CA GLU A 130 9.66 -18.23 -7.59
C GLU A 130 8.83 -18.17 -8.88
N LEU A 131 9.10 -17.19 -9.76
CA LEU A 131 8.48 -17.09 -11.10
C LEU A 131 8.91 -18.26 -11.99
N ARG A 132 10.22 -18.56 -12.04
CA ARG A 132 10.76 -19.72 -12.79
C ARG A 132 10.19 -21.03 -12.28
N ALA A 133 10.05 -21.20 -10.96
CA ALA A 133 9.43 -22.40 -10.36
C ALA A 133 7.97 -22.60 -10.78
N LYS A 134 7.30 -21.52 -11.21
CA LYS A 134 5.93 -21.54 -11.75
C LYS A 134 5.87 -21.60 -13.29
N GLY A 135 7.03 -21.70 -13.96
CA GLY A 135 7.11 -21.74 -15.42
C GLY A 135 6.83 -20.41 -16.11
N ILE A 136 7.05 -19.29 -15.40
CA ILE A 136 6.91 -17.94 -15.95
C ILE A 136 8.30 -17.40 -16.25
N ASP A 137 8.56 -17.09 -17.52
CA ASP A 137 9.79 -16.43 -17.94
C ASP A 137 9.69 -14.92 -17.63
N SER A 138 10.65 -14.41 -16.86
CA SER A 138 10.70 -13.03 -16.34
C SER A 138 12.11 -12.51 -16.23
#